data_AF-A0A7V8YHY7-F1
#
_entry.id   AF-A0A7V8YHY7-F1
#
_cell.length_a   1.000
_cell.length_b   1.000
_cell.length_c   1.000
_cell.angle_alpha   90.00
_cell.angle_beta   90.00
_cell.angle_gamma   90.00
#
_symmetry.space_group_name_H-M   'P 1'
#
loop_
_entity.id
_entity.type
_entity.pdbx_description
1 polymer ?
#
loop_
_entity_poly.entity_id
_entity_poly.type
_entity_poly.pdbx_seq_one_letter_code
_entity_poly.pdbx_strand_id
1 'polypeptide(L)'
;MTEVVTVVGRCEPSDVLANRLDPWHGSWLHPYSFANLRVLSVPSPADDRFLVEVAYRVGGRFGVPVTAEFSCPGPRTVVMRIMDGDGSGSVVETHATPLGAGPDGAPRTAVIEATLAYSDHPSFLVARAAAPLLRPLIRRAAIRLWRDDLDYAERRYQLRTR
;
A
#
# COMPACT_ATOMS: atom_id res chain seq x y z
N MET A 1 5.03 -11.61 -10.60
CA MET A 1 4.28 -12.42 -9.61
C MET A 1 3.09 -11.60 -9.16
N THR A 2 1.93 -12.22 -8.99
CA THR A 2 0.70 -11.51 -8.62
C THR A 2 0.07 -12.07 -7.37
N GLU A 3 -0.53 -11.19 -6.57
CA GLU A 3 -1.30 -11.51 -5.36
C GLU A 3 -2.40 -10.47 -5.14
N VAL A 4 -3.56 -10.89 -4.65
CA VAL A 4 -4.68 -10.00 -4.30
C VAL A 4 -5.10 -10.28 -2.86
N VAL A 5 -5.24 -9.22 -2.06
CA VAL A 5 -5.71 -9.31 -0.69
C VAL A 5 -6.92 -8.42 -0.48
N THR A 6 -7.84 -8.88 0.38
CA THR A 6 -9.00 -8.08 0.80
C THR A 6 -9.03 -8.04 2.32
N VAL A 7 -9.16 -6.84 2.88
CA VAL A 7 -9.44 -6.60 4.30
C VAL A 7 -10.67 -5.72 4.42
N VAL A 8 -11.30 -5.67 5.59
CA VAL A 8 -12.47 -4.83 5.83
C VAL A 8 -12.24 -4.02 7.11
N GLY A 9 -12.47 -2.71 7.03
CA GLY A 9 -12.42 -1.80 8.18
C GLY A 9 -13.75 -1.12 8.46
N ARG A 10 -13.92 -0.65 9.70
CA ARG A 10 -15.03 0.18 10.18
C ARG A 10 -14.74 1.66 9.95
N CYS A 11 -14.70 2.06 8.67
CA CYS A 11 -14.44 3.42 8.25
C CYS A 11 -15.08 3.69 6.88
N GLU A 12 -15.08 4.95 6.44
CA GLU A 12 -15.47 5.32 5.07
C GLU A 12 -14.29 5.20 4.10
N PRO A 13 -14.52 5.06 2.78
CA PRO A 13 -13.44 4.99 1.79
C PRO A 13 -12.44 6.15 1.85
N SER A 14 -12.91 7.36 2.20
CA SER A 14 -12.06 8.55 2.35
C SER A 14 -11.01 8.41 3.45
N ASP A 15 -11.32 7.66 4.52
CA ASP A 15 -10.39 7.43 5.61
C ASP A 15 -9.28 6.44 5.21
N VAL A 16 -9.59 5.46 4.37
CA VAL A 16 -8.61 4.54 3.75
C VAL A 16 -7.69 5.29 2.79
N LEU A 17 -8.23 6.13 1.90
CA LEU A 17 -7.44 6.91 0.95
C LEU A 17 -6.52 7.90 1.66
N ALA A 18 -7.02 8.56 2.72
CA ALA A 18 -6.21 9.46 3.53
C ALA A 18 -5.02 8.75 4.18
N ASN A 19 -5.21 7.51 4.66
CA ASN A 19 -4.09 6.70 5.16
C ASN A 19 -3.12 6.34 4.03
N ARG A 20 -3.64 5.82 2.90
CA ARG A 20 -2.81 5.28 1.82
C ARG A 20 -1.95 6.35 1.13
N LEU A 21 -2.44 7.59 1.09
CA LEU A 21 -1.75 8.75 0.52
C LEU A 21 -0.92 9.53 1.54
N ASP A 22 -0.94 9.17 2.82
CA ASP A 22 -0.07 9.78 3.82
C ASP A 22 1.37 9.24 3.63
N PRO A 23 2.35 10.03 3.18
CA PRO A 23 3.71 9.52 2.94
C PRO A 23 4.31 8.87 4.19
N TRP A 24 3.98 9.38 5.36
CA TRP A 24 4.61 8.97 6.61
C TRP A 24 4.08 7.63 7.14
N HIS A 25 2.93 7.14 6.65
CA HIS A 25 2.29 5.92 7.16
C HIS A 25 3.26 4.73 7.14
N GLY A 26 4.03 4.56 6.06
CA GLY A 26 4.97 3.44 5.94
C GLY A 26 6.06 3.48 7.01
N SER A 27 6.65 4.65 7.27
CA SER A 27 7.70 4.82 8.27
C SER A 27 7.20 4.76 9.73
N TRP A 28 5.93 5.11 9.98
CA TRP A 28 5.36 5.20 11.33
C TRP A 28 4.56 3.96 11.72
N LEU A 29 3.77 3.40 10.81
CA LEU A 29 2.95 2.21 11.02
C LEU A 29 3.71 0.91 10.70
N HIS A 30 4.70 0.97 9.80
CA HIS A 30 5.50 -0.21 9.42
C HIS A 30 7.01 0.04 9.48
N PRO A 31 7.57 0.47 10.63
CA PRO A 31 9.01 0.71 10.77
C PRO A 31 9.86 -0.55 10.55
N TYR A 32 9.23 -1.73 10.63
CA TYR A 32 9.85 -3.01 10.32
C TYR A 32 10.02 -3.27 8.81
N SER A 33 9.27 -2.54 7.96
CA SER A 33 9.26 -2.70 6.51
C SER A 33 9.91 -1.53 5.77
N PHE A 34 9.75 -0.30 6.27
CA PHE A 34 10.18 0.91 5.55
C PHE A 34 11.07 1.82 6.40
N ALA A 35 12.06 2.44 5.77
CA ALA A 35 12.96 3.41 6.38
C ALA A 35 13.36 4.49 5.37
N ASN A 36 13.98 5.57 5.86
CA ASN A 36 14.59 6.63 5.06
C ASN A 36 13.65 7.26 4.02
N LEU A 37 12.41 7.55 4.42
CA LEU A 37 11.44 8.18 3.54
C LEU A 37 11.86 9.62 3.20
N ARG A 38 11.84 9.95 1.91
CA ARG A 38 12.01 11.31 1.40
C ARG A 38 10.94 11.61 0.35
N VAL A 39 10.20 12.71 0.54
CA VAL A 39 9.27 13.20 -0.49
C VAL A 39 10.08 13.93 -1.56
N LEU A 40 9.94 13.52 -2.82
CA LEU A 40 10.65 14.10 -3.96
C LEU A 40 9.80 15.15 -4.68
N SER A 41 8.50 14.90 -4.81
CA SER A 41 7.52 15.81 -5.41
C SER A 41 6.15 15.59 -4.80
N VAL A 42 5.34 16.65 -4.69
CA VAL A 42 3.93 16.61 -4.26
C VAL A 42 2.99 16.90 -5.43
N PRO A 43 1.76 16.34 -5.44
CA PRO A 43 0.79 16.61 -6.50
C PRO A 43 0.47 18.10 -6.66
N SER A 44 0.22 18.49 -7.90
CA SER A 44 -0.22 19.83 -8.31
C SER A 44 -1.34 19.72 -9.37
N PRO A 45 -2.05 20.81 -9.70
CA PRO A 45 -3.05 20.77 -10.78
C PRO A 45 -2.49 20.37 -12.15
N ALA A 46 -1.18 20.51 -12.39
CA ALA A 46 -0.52 20.18 -13.66
C ALA A 46 0.09 18.77 -13.68
N ASP A 47 0.36 18.19 -12.51
CA ASP A 47 0.91 16.85 -12.35
C ASP A 47 0.35 16.25 -11.05
N ASP A 48 -0.53 15.26 -11.17
CA ASP A 48 -1.25 14.65 -10.06
C ASP A 48 -0.45 13.54 -9.35
N ARG A 49 0.83 13.37 -9.72
CA ARG A 49 1.68 12.29 -9.22
C ARG A 49 2.43 12.70 -7.96
N PHE A 50 2.43 11.81 -6.98
CA PHE A 50 3.15 11.96 -5.73
C PHE A 50 4.40 11.06 -5.73
N LEU A 51 5.58 11.66 -5.70
CA LEU A 51 6.85 10.93 -5.81
C LEU A 51 7.56 10.87 -4.47
N VAL A 52 7.92 9.66 -4.04
CA VAL A 52 8.66 9.41 -2.81
C VAL A 52 9.82 8.46 -3.06
N GLU A 53 10.90 8.68 -2.33
CA GLU A 53 12.00 7.73 -2.18
C GLU A 53 11.83 7.03 -0.83
N VAL A 54 11.87 5.71 -0.83
CA VAL A 54 11.73 4.90 0.38
C VAL A 54 12.67 3.71 0.31
N ALA A 55 13.25 3.31 1.44
CA ALA A 55 14.01 2.08 1.53
C ALA A 55 13.16 0.96 2.11
N TYR A 56 12.98 -0.13 1.37
CA TYR A 56 12.37 -1.35 1.91
C TYR A 56 13.42 -2.19 2.62
N ARG A 57 13.06 -2.78 3.76
CA ARG A 57 13.95 -3.64 4.54
C ARG A 57 13.80 -5.10 4.08
N VAL A 58 14.85 -5.67 3.51
CA VAL A 58 14.91 -7.11 3.17
C VAL A 58 15.92 -7.79 4.10
N GLY A 59 15.45 -8.65 4.99
CA GLY A 59 16.32 -9.57 5.75
C GLY A 59 17.30 -8.93 6.76
N GLY A 60 17.04 -7.73 7.29
CA GLY A 60 17.85 -7.16 8.38
C GLY A 60 18.09 -5.66 8.29
N ARG A 61 19.37 -5.23 8.32
CA ARG A 61 19.82 -3.82 8.33
C ARG A 61 19.95 -3.16 6.96
N PHE A 62 19.87 -3.93 5.88
CA PHE A 62 20.04 -3.43 4.52
C PHE A 62 18.68 -2.99 3.97
N GLY A 63 18.57 -1.68 3.71
CA GLY A 63 17.45 -1.10 2.98
C GLY A 63 17.86 -0.89 1.54
N VAL A 64 17.04 -1.33 0.59
CA VAL A 64 17.26 -1.01 -0.83
C VAL A 64 16.38 0.19 -1.15
N PRO A 65 16.98 1.33 -1.54
CA PRO A 65 16.20 2.52 -1.89
C PRO A 65 15.46 2.27 -3.20
N VAL A 66 14.21 2.70 -3.25
CA VAL A 66 13.41 2.77 -4.46
C VAL A 66 12.71 4.11 -4.57
N THR A 67 12.47 4.51 -5.81
CA THR A 67 11.57 5.62 -6.12
C THR A 67 10.20 5.05 -6.45
N ALA A 68 9.18 5.47 -5.69
CA ALA A 68 7.79 5.09 -5.88
C ALA A 68 6.95 6.30 -6.27
N GLU A 69 6.09 6.11 -7.26
CA GLU A 69 5.09 7.06 -7.73
C GLU A 69 3.70 6.62 -7.26
N PHE A 70 2.94 7.54 -6.68
CA PHE A 70 1.54 7.36 -6.34
C PHE A 70 0.65 8.23 -7.21
N SER A 71 -0.44 7.67 -7.72
CA SER A 71 -1.47 8.38 -8.46
C SER A 71 -2.87 7.90 -8.05
N CYS A 72 -3.90 8.68 -8.40
CA CYS A 72 -5.29 8.39 -8.07
C CYS A 72 -6.15 8.34 -9.34
N PRO A 73 -6.14 7.23 -10.11
CA PRO A 73 -6.88 7.16 -11.38
C PRO A 73 -8.41 7.17 -11.20
N GLY A 74 -8.89 7.03 -9.97
CA GLY A 74 -10.30 7.15 -9.63
C GLY A 74 -10.49 7.62 -8.19
N PRO A 75 -11.71 8.01 -7.80
CA PRO A 75 -12.00 8.62 -6.49
C PRO A 75 -11.82 7.67 -5.30
N ARG A 76 -11.57 6.38 -5.56
CA ARG A 76 -11.41 5.32 -4.55
C ARG A 76 -10.27 4.36 -4.89
N THR A 77 -9.37 4.79 -5.78
CA THR A 77 -8.26 3.97 -6.26
C THR A 77 -6.96 4.72 -6.06
N VAL A 78 -5.98 4.05 -5.45
CA VAL A 78 -4.60 4.53 -5.37
C VAL A 78 -3.71 3.52 -6.09
N VAL A 79 -2.89 4.00 -7.01
CA VAL A 79 -1.89 3.18 -7.70
C VAL A 79 -0.51 3.63 -7.27
N MET A 80 0.28 2.70 -6.74
CA MET A 80 1.70 2.88 -6.48
C MET A 80 2.52 2.13 -7.54
N ARG A 81 3.48 2.79 -8.18
CA ARG A 81 4.42 2.18 -9.13
C ARG A 81 5.85 2.40 -8.68
N ILE A 82 6.66 1.35 -8.70
CA ILE A 82 8.11 1.49 -8.51
C ILE A 82 8.71 1.94 -9.84
N MET A 83 9.30 3.14 -9.85
CA MET A 83 9.88 3.76 -11.04
C MET A 83 11.35 3.40 -11.22
N ASP A 84 12.09 3.31 -10.12
CA ASP A 84 13.53 3.03 -10.13
C ASP A 84 13.96 2.26 -8.87
N GLY A 85 15.07 1.51 -9.00
CA GLY A 85 15.59 0.56 -8.03
C GLY A 85 15.07 -0.87 -8.22
N ASP A 86 15.37 -1.75 -7.26
CA ASP A 86 14.94 -3.14 -7.36
C ASP A 86 13.41 -3.27 -7.21
N GLY A 87 12.82 -4.04 -8.11
CA GLY A 87 11.37 -4.06 -8.30
C GLY A 87 10.82 -3.00 -9.26
N SER A 88 11.66 -2.20 -9.95
CA SER A 88 11.19 -1.24 -10.97
C SER A 88 10.24 -1.91 -11.96
N GLY A 89 9.10 -1.25 -12.24
CA GLY A 89 7.99 -1.79 -13.02
C GLY A 89 6.91 -2.51 -12.19
N SER A 90 7.16 -2.79 -10.90
CA SER A 90 6.13 -3.32 -10.00
C SER A 90 5.01 -2.30 -9.75
N VAL A 91 3.80 -2.81 -9.58
CA VAL A 91 2.59 -2.00 -9.34
C VAL A 91 1.82 -2.56 -8.15
N VAL A 92 1.31 -1.68 -7.30
CA VAL A 92 0.32 -1.99 -6.28
C VAL A 92 -0.88 -1.10 -6.49
N GLU A 93 -2.05 -1.70 -6.70
CA GLU A 93 -3.32 -1.00 -6.86
C GLU A 93 -4.19 -1.27 -5.66
N THR A 94 -4.68 -0.22 -5.01
CA THR A 94 -5.55 -0.28 -3.83
C THR A 94 -6.91 0.31 -4.18
N HIS A 95 -7.99 -0.44 -3.91
CA HIS A 95 -9.37 0.03 -4.05
C HIS A 95 -10.08 0.05 -2.70
N ALA A 96 -10.70 1.19 -2.38
CA ALA A 96 -11.56 1.35 -1.21
C ALA A 96 -13.04 1.23 -1.60
N THR A 97 -13.63 0.06 -1.40
CA THR A 97 -15.01 -0.25 -1.82
C THR A 97 -15.97 -0.18 -0.63
N PRO A 98 -16.97 0.72 -0.61
CA PRO A 98 -17.95 0.76 0.47
C PRO A 98 -18.85 -0.48 0.44
N LEU A 99 -19.08 -1.06 1.62
CA LEU A 99 -19.94 -2.22 1.82
C LEU A 99 -21.30 -1.87 2.46
N GLY A 100 -21.52 -0.59 2.78
CA GLY A 100 -22.68 -0.14 3.55
C GLY A 100 -22.46 -0.21 5.07
N ALA A 101 -23.53 -0.03 5.83
CA ALA A 101 -23.47 -0.09 7.29
C ALA A 101 -23.39 -1.55 7.80
N GLY A 102 -22.56 -1.76 8.83
CA GLY A 102 -22.53 -3.02 9.58
C GLY A 102 -23.71 -3.13 10.57
N PRO A 103 -23.79 -4.24 11.33
CA PRO A 103 -24.81 -4.44 12.35
C PRO A 103 -24.83 -3.37 13.46
N ASP A 104 -23.71 -2.69 13.65
CA ASP A 104 -23.52 -1.57 14.59
C ASP A 104 -23.91 -0.20 13.99
N GLY A 105 -24.46 -0.18 12.77
CA GLY A 105 -24.83 1.04 12.04
C GLY A 105 -23.64 1.82 11.48
N ALA A 106 -22.39 1.43 11.77
CA ALA A 106 -21.21 2.11 11.28
C ALA A 106 -20.83 1.66 9.87
N PRO A 107 -20.27 2.53 9.01
CA PRO A 107 -19.86 2.17 7.66
C PRO A 107 -18.80 1.07 7.67
N ARG A 108 -18.81 0.24 6.63
CA ARG A 108 -17.79 -0.75 6.32
C ARG A 108 -17.17 -0.45 4.96
N THR A 109 -15.86 -0.56 4.87
CA THR A 109 -15.11 -0.43 3.62
C THR A 109 -14.25 -1.66 3.43
N ALA A 110 -14.41 -2.34 2.29
CA ALA A 110 -13.46 -3.34 1.83
C ALA A 110 -12.29 -2.64 1.18
N VAL A 111 -11.07 -2.96 1.63
CA VAL A 111 -9.85 -2.57 0.95
C VAL A 111 -9.33 -3.76 0.16
N ILE A 112 -9.28 -3.60 -1.15
CA ILE A 112 -8.83 -4.63 -2.08
C ILE A 112 -7.50 -4.16 -2.66
N GLU A 113 -6.42 -4.87 -2.39
CA GLU A 113 -5.10 -4.54 -2.88
C GLU A 113 -4.60 -5.63 -3.84
N ALA A 114 -4.30 -5.22 -5.07
CA ALA A 114 -3.66 -6.04 -6.07
C ALA A 114 -2.17 -5.68 -6.16
N THR A 115 -1.30 -6.64 -5.89
CA THR A 115 0.14 -6.50 -6.03
C THR A 115 0.61 -7.24 -7.28
N LEU A 116 1.27 -6.51 -8.18
CA LEU A 116 1.93 -7.01 -9.37
C LEU A 116 3.43 -6.76 -9.23
N ALA A 117 4.13 -7.74 -8.65
CA ALA A 117 5.58 -7.68 -8.51
C ALA A 117 6.26 -8.04 -9.84
N TYR A 118 7.25 -7.24 -10.22
CA TYR A 118 8.09 -7.39 -11.40
C TYR A 118 9.52 -6.98 -11.08
N SER A 119 10.51 -7.64 -11.71
CA SER A 119 11.92 -7.23 -11.67
C SER A 119 12.64 -7.87 -12.86
N ASP A 120 13.57 -7.12 -13.46
CA ASP A 120 14.44 -7.61 -14.54
C ASP A 120 15.61 -8.47 -14.01
N HIS A 121 15.81 -8.53 -12.68
CA HIS A 121 16.88 -9.33 -12.11
C HIS A 121 16.70 -10.84 -12.39
N PRO A 122 17.77 -11.57 -12.77
CA PRO A 122 17.69 -13.00 -13.03
C PRO A 122 17.14 -13.82 -11.87
N SER A 123 17.42 -13.42 -10.62
CA SER A 123 16.87 -14.05 -9.40
C SER A 123 15.34 -13.99 -9.33
N PHE A 124 14.71 -13.00 -9.97
CA PHE A 124 13.26 -12.88 -10.03
C PHE A 124 12.61 -14.00 -10.84
N LEU A 125 13.31 -14.59 -11.81
CA LEU A 125 12.82 -15.77 -12.54
C LEU A 125 12.59 -16.96 -11.59
N VAL A 126 13.50 -17.15 -10.63
CA VAL A 126 13.39 -18.17 -9.59
C VAL A 126 12.25 -17.84 -8.64
N ALA A 127 12.16 -16.59 -8.17
CA ALA A 127 11.05 -16.14 -7.32
C ALA A 127 9.69 -16.33 -8.00
N ARG A 128 9.60 -16.06 -9.31
CA ARG A 128 8.40 -16.27 -10.12
C ARG A 128 8.04 -17.75 -10.24
N ALA A 129 9.02 -18.63 -10.41
CA ALA A 129 8.79 -20.08 -10.43
C ALA A 129 8.30 -20.60 -9.07
N ALA A 130 8.83 -20.05 -7.96
CA ALA A 130 8.42 -20.38 -6.60
C ALA A 130 7.12 -19.66 -6.13
N ALA A 131 6.47 -18.86 -6.99
CA ALA A 131 5.35 -18.02 -6.61
C ALA A 131 4.22 -18.74 -5.86
N PRO A 132 3.77 -19.97 -6.23
CA PRO A 132 2.71 -20.66 -5.50
C PRO A 132 3.04 -20.90 -4.00
N LEU A 133 4.31 -21.10 -3.68
CA LEU A 133 4.78 -21.30 -2.30
C LEU A 133 4.97 -19.98 -1.55
N LEU A 134 5.34 -18.91 -2.27
CA LEU A 134 5.57 -17.57 -1.70
C LEU A 134 4.28 -16.79 -1.46
N ARG A 135 3.25 -16.99 -2.30
CA ARG A 135 1.96 -16.27 -2.24
C ARG A 135 1.31 -16.25 -0.85
N PRO A 136 1.21 -17.37 -0.10
CA PRO A 136 0.65 -17.34 1.25
C PRO A 136 1.43 -16.45 2.22
N LEU A 137 2.75 -16.39 2.10
CA LEU A 137 3.60 -15.53 2.93
C LEU A 137 3.40 -14.05 2.57
N ILE A 138 3.37 -13.74 1.27
CA ILE A 138 3.11 -12.38 0.76
C ILE A 138 1.74 -11.90 1.22
N ARG A 139 0.71 -12.73 1.07
CA ARG A 139 -0.65 -12.44 1.54
C ARG A 139 -0.68 -12.13 3.04
N ARG A 140 -0.02 -12.95 3.86
CA ARG A 140 0.04 -12.72 5.31
C ARG A 140 0.76 -11.41 5.65
N ALA A 141 1.85 -11.09 4.97
CA ALA A 141 2.56 -9.83 5.15
C ALA A 141 1.69 -8.63 4.76
N ALA A 142 1.02 -8.69 3.59
CA ALA A 142 0.12 -7.64 3.12
C ALA A 142 -1.07 -7.43 4.07
N ILE A 143 -1.72 -8.50 4.52
CA ILE A 143 -2.82 -8.42 5.50
C ILE A 143 -2.33 -7.81 6.82
N ARG A 144 -1.10 -8.11 7.24
CA ARG A 144 -0.53 -7.53 8.47
C ARG A 144 -0.34 -6.02 8.32
N LEU A 145 0.24 -5.55 7.22
CA LEU A 145 0.38 -4.12 6.95
C LEU A 145 -1.00 -3.44 6.96
N TRP A 146 -1.95 -4.01 6.23
CA TRP A 146 -3.30 -3.47 6.16
C TRP A 146 -4.04 -3.41 7.49
N ARG A 147 -3.73 -4.28 8.46
CA ARG A 147 -4.34 -4.18 9.80
C ARG A 147 -3.89 -2.91 10.52
N ASP A 148 -2.60 -2.60 10.50
CA ASP A 148 -2.10 -1.38 11.16
C ASP A 148 -2.61 -0.11 10.43
N ASP A 149 -2.74 -0.18 9.09
CA ASP A 149 -3.33 0.88 8.27
C ASP A 149 -4.83 1.09 8.56
N LEU A 150 -5.60 0.00 8.70
CA LEU A 150 -7.02 0.08 9.03
C LEU A 150 -7.22 0.66 10.42
N ASP A 151 -6.37 0.34 11.41
CA ASP A 151 -6.44 0.96 12.73
C ASP A 151 -6.32 2.49 12.64
N TYR A 152 -5.47 3.01 11.75
CA TYR A 152 -5.37 4.45 11.50
C TYR A 152 -6.64 5.00 10.82
N ALA A 153 -7.12 4.34 9.77
CA ALA A 153 -8.34 4.75 9.07
C ALA A 153 -9.57 4.76 9.99
N GLU A 154 -9.72 3.75 10.86
CA GLU A 154 -10.79 3.67 11.86
C GLU A 154 -10.67 4.76 12.92
N ARG A 155 -9.46 5.06 13.40
CA ARG A 155 -9.24 6.20 14.32
C ARG A 155 -9.61 7.53 13.65
N ARG A 156 -9.24 7.72 12.39
CA ARG A 156 -9.60 8.92 11.63
C ARG A 156 -11.11 9.07 11.49
N TYR A 157 -11.80 7.98 11.14
CA TYR A 157 -13.26 7.94 11.08
C TYR A 157 -13.87 8.37 12.42
N GLN A 158 -13.43 7.74 13.52
CA GLN A 158 -13.91 8.07 14.87
C GLN A 158 -13.68 9.54 15.24
N LEU A 159 -12.57 10.15 14.84
CA LEU A 159 -12.31 11.57 15.11
C LEU A 159 -13.23 12.50 14.31
N ARG A 160 -13.59 12.16 13.07
CA ARG A 160 -14.50 12.98 12.24
C ARG A 160 -15.96 12.88 12.67
N THR A 161 -16.36 11.76 13.29
CA THR A 161 -17.75 11.48 13.64
C THR A 161 -18.05 11.57 15.14
N ARG A 162 -17.14 12.17 15.91
CA ARG A 162 -17.35 12.49 17.33
C ARG A 162 -18.05 13.82 17.50
#